data_AF-A0A0F9HZW1-F1
#
_entry.id   AF-A0A0F9HZW1-F1
#
_cell.length_a   1.000
_cell.length_b   1.000
_cell.length_c   1.000
_cell.angle_alpha   90.00
_cell.angle_beta   90.00
_cell.angle_gamma   90.00
#
_symmetry.space_group_name_H-M   'P 1'
#
loop_
_entity.id
_entity.type
_entity.pdbx_description
1 polymer ?
#
loop_
_entity_poly.entity_id
_entity_poly.type
_entity_poly.pdbx_seq_one_letter_code
_entity_poly.pdbx_strand_id
1 'polypeptide(L)' 'MRYVIIGNSAAAMGAIKTIRNRDKTGSVTVISDEPYSVYSRPLISYL' A
#
# COMPACT_ATOMS: atom_id res chain seq x y z
N MET A 1 -8.95 14.63 1.49
CA MET A 1 -7.68 14.75 2.25
C MET A 1 -6.49 14.38 1.36
N ARG A 2 -5.24 14.59 1.79
CA ARG A 2 -4.05 13.97 1.17
C ARG A 2 -3.40 13.01 2.16
N TYR A 3 -3.26 11.75 1.78
CA TYR A 3 -2.63 10.71 2.58
C TYR A 3 -1.30 10.31 1.95
N VAL A 4 -0.23 10.31 2.75
CA VAL A 4 1.08 9.82 2.34
C VAL A 4 1.41 8.60 3.19
N ILE A 5 1.73 7.49 2.53
CA ILE A 5 2.09 6.22 3.16
C ILE A 5 3.52 5.89 2.76
N ILE A 6 4.37 5.60 3.74
CA ILE A 6 5.77 5.21 3.52
C ILE A 6 5.89 3.70 3.77
N GLY A 7 6.34 2.98 2.75
CA GLY A 7 6.39 1.52 2.68
C GLY A 7 5.21 0.92 1.90
N ASN A 8 5.50 0.03 0.94
CA ASN A 8 4.51 -0.64 0.09
C ASN A 8 4.32 -2.12 0.47
N SER A 9 3.99 -2.38 1.73
CA SER A 9 3.79 -3.73 2.27
C SER A 9 2.31 -4.10 2.42
N ALA A 10 2.03 -5.28 2.98
CA ALA A 10 0.66 -5.70 3.32
C ALA A 10 -0.06 -4.70 4.25
N ALA A 11 0.67 -4.04 5.15
CA ALA A 11 0.11 -3.03 6.03
C ALA A 11 -0.39 -1.81 5.26
N ALA A 12 0.38 -1.35 4.26
CA ALA A 12 -0.01 -0.23 3.40
C ALA A 12 -1.29 -0.56 2.62
N MET A 13 -1.39 -1.76 2.05
CA MET A 13 -2.61 -2.20 1.37
C MET A 13 -3.84 -2.19 2.29
N GLY A 14 -3.69 -2.66 3.54
CA GLY A 14 -4.75 -2.60 4.55
C GLY A 14 -5.19 -1.16 4.86
N ALA A 15 -4.21 -0.26 5.01
CA ALA A 15 -4.47 1.16 5.26
C ALA A 15 -5.20 1.81 4.07
N ILE A 16 -4.73 1.61 2.84
CA ILE A 16 -5.34 2.17 1.62
C ILE A 16 -6.77 1.67 1.47
N LYS A 17 -7.01 0.37 1.69
CA LYS A 17 -8.36 -0.21 1.62
C LYS A 17 -9.31 0.45 2.62
N THR A 18 -8.84 0.66 3.85
CA THR A 18 -9.63 1.34 4.90
C THR A 18 -9.88 2.80 4.56
N ILE A 19 -8.87 3.51 4.04
CA ILE A 19 -9.00 4.88 3.56
C ILE A 19 -10.04 4.93 2.45
N ARG A 20 -9.98 4.06 1.44
CA ARG A 20 -10.91 4.05 0.31
C ARG A 20 -12.36 3.75 0.71
N ASN A 21 -12.56 2.95 1.75
CA ASN A 21 -13.89 2.72 2.32
C ASN A 21 -14.48 3.96 3.00
N ARG A 22 -13.64 4.84 3.57
CA ARG A 22 -14.07 6.03 4.32
C ARG A 22 -14.01 7.33 3.52
N ASP A 23 -13.01 7.47 2.65
CA ASP A 23 -12.74 8.61 1.78
C ASP A 23 -12.47 8.11 0.35
N LYS A 24 -13.47 8.28 -0.51
CA LYS A 24 -13.43 7.85 -1.91
C LYS A 24 -12.65 8.80 -2.82
N THR A 25 -12.47 10.06 -2.40
CA THR A 25 -11.95 11.13 -3.28
C THR A 25 -10.58 11.64 -2.85
N GLY A 26 -10.18 11.42 -1.59
CA GLY A 26 -8.86 11.80 -1.09
C GLY A 26 -7.72 11.18 -1.88
N SER A 27 -6.69 11.97 -2.18
CA SER A 27 -5.50 11.46 -2.86
C SER A 27 -4.66 10.60 -1.90
N VAL A 28 -4.16 9.47 -2.39
CA VAL A 28 -3.28 8.57 -1.62
C VAL A 28 -2.00 8.39 -2.41
N THR A 29 -0.87 8.75 -1.81
CA THR A 29 0.48 8.53 -2.37
C THR A 29 1.20 7.50 -1.52
N VAL A 30 1.77 6.48 -2.16
CA VAL A 30 2.57 5.44 -1.51
C VAL A 30 4.01 5.60 -2.00
N ILE A 31 4.95 5.67 -1.07
CA ILE A 31 6.38 5.79 -1.37
C ILE A 31 7.04 4.50 -0.90
N SER A 32 7.85 3.89 -1.76
CA SER A 32 8.58 2.66 -1.49
C SER A 32 9.98 2.75 -2.06
N ASP A 33 10.95 2.17 -1.36
CA ASP A 33 12.32 2.01 -1.85
C ASP A 33 12.43 0.80 -2.80
N GLU A 34 11.55 -0.19 -2.63
CA GLU A 34 11.51 -1.34 -3.54
C GLU A 34 10.97 -0.92 -4.92
N PRO A 35 11.65 -1.28 -6.03
CA PRO A 35 11.23 -0.94 -7.39
C PRO A 35 10.11 -1.85 -7.91
N TYR A 36 9.35 -2.48 -7.00
CA TYR A 36 8.31 -3.45 -7.31
C TYR A 36 6.94 -2.96 -6.85
N SER A 37 5.91 -3.28 -7.64
CA SER A 37 4.52 -3.20 -7.18
C SER A 37 4.30 -4.09 -5.95
N VAL A 38 3.24 -3.82 -5.18
CA VAL A 38 2.97 -4.59 -3.96
C VAL A 38 2.87 -6.08 -4.27
N TYR A 39 3.54 -6.90 -3.47
CA TYR A 39 3.57 -8.34 -3.64
C TYR A 39 3.43 -9.04 -2.27
N SER A 40 3.08 -10.32 -2.32
CA SER A 40 3.02 -11.15 -1.11
C SER A 40 4.42 -11.67 -0.78
N ARG A 41 5.08 -11.03 0.20
CA ARG A 41 6.39 -11.47 0.70
C ARG A 41 6.43 -12.96 1.12
N PRO A 42 5.38 -13.52 1.76
CA PRO A 42 5.34 -14.96 2.06
C PRO A 42 5.42 -15.88 0.84
N LEU A 43 5.09 -15.40 -0.37
CA LEU A 43 5.18 -16.23 -1.57
C LEU A 43 6.60 -16.33 -2.14
N ILE A 44 7.56 -15.51 -1.67
CA ILE A 44 8.94 -15.56 -2.15
C ILE A 44 9.57 -16.95 -1.94
N SER A 45 9.24 -17.64 -0.84
CA SER A 45 9.82 -18.96 -0.54
C SER A 45 9.34 -20.08 -1.47
N TYR A 46 8.33 -19.82 -2.30
CA TYR A 46 7.81 -20.76 -3.30
C TYR A 46 8.34 -20.48 -4.71
N LEU A 47 9.22 -19.49 -4.86
CA LEU A 47 9.83 -19.08 -6.12
C LEU A 47 11.14 -19.82 -6.40
#